data_AF-A0A2A4U123-F1
#
_entry.id   AF-A0A2A4U123-F1
#
_cell.length_a   1.000
_cell.length_b   1.000
_cell.length_c   1.000
_cell.angle_alpha   90.00
_cell.angle_beta   90.00
_cell.angle_gamma   90.00
#
_symmetry.space_group_name_H-M   'P 1'
#
loop_
_entity.id
_entity.type
_entity.pdbx_description
1 polymer ?
#
loop_
_entity_poly.entity_id
_entity_poly.type
_entity_poly.pdbx_seq_one_letter_code
_entity_poly.pdbx_strand_id
1 'polypeptide(L)'
;AAFAASAISGGDPIRTGIQGFMYDIRTGILPFLFIFNTDLLLINVDAVHAVFVFITALVAMLTFAAATQQYMFVKNRVWETLAFLLIAFTMFRPGYWLDQVSPPYEFRPGTEIVNVAAQTPEDGMIRFVISGPDSRNGEMARTTLMASMGKSGDGQSRLLDVAGLMVMIDGDTATLDEPMPSTALSEPLLAFDFYGDEPVIIERVEVPLERTDKEWFFIPALALLFFVIVIQRRRLRVEEAAVGA
;
A
#
# COMPACT_ATOMS: atom_id res chain seq x y z
N ALA A 1 5.28 -30.39 7.34
CA ALA A 1 4.18 -30.98 8.12
C ALA A 1 3.30 -31.92 7.27
N ALA A 2 2.70 -31.43 6.18
CA ALA A 2 1.77 -32.22 5.36
C ALA A 2 2.30 -33.57 4.85
N PHE A 3 3.54 -33.64 4.32
CA PHE A 3 4.17 -34.89 3.86
C PHE A 3 4.37 -35.94 4.97
N ALA A 4 4.70 -35.50 6.18
CA ALA A 4 4.85 -36.40 7.33
C ALA A 4 3.48 -36.88 7.84
N ALA A 5 2.48 -36.00 7.89
CA ALA A 5 1.12 -36.34 8.28
C ALA A 5 0.44 -37.31 7.29
N SER A 6 0.67 -37.13 5.98
CA SER A 6 0.19 -38.05 4.94
C SER A 6 0.89 -39.41 4.99
N ALA A 7 2.19 -39.45 5.32
CA ALA A 7 2.92 -40.71 5.49
C ALA A 7 2.42 -41.56 6.66
N ILE A 8 1.90 -40.91 7.72
CA ILE A 8 1.33 -41.60 8.90
C ILE A 8 -0.14 -42.00 8.66
N SER A 9 -0.93 -41.14 7.99
CA SER A 9 -2.37 -41.37 7.77
C SER A 9 -2.70 -42.16 6.50
N GLY A 10 -1.72 -42.42 5.62
CA GLY A 10 -1.91 -43.07 4.32
C GLY A 10 -2.65 -42.20 3.29
N GLY A 11 -2.84 -40.91 3.57
CA GLY A 11 -3.48 -39.96 2.65
C GLY A 11 -2.55 -39.46 1.54
N ASP A 12 -3.13 -38.83 0.52
CA ASP A 12 -2.38 -38.15 -0.54
C ASP A 12 -1.66 -36.91 0.04
N PRO A 13 -0.31 -36.83 -0.03
CA PRO A 13 0.47 -35.72 0.50
C PRO A 13 0.08 -34.35 -0.08
N ILE A 14 -0.28 -34.29 -1.36
CA ILE A 14 -0.64 -33.04 -2.03
C ILE A 14 -2.01 -32.57 -1.51
N ARG A 15 -3.00 -33.46 -1.44
CA ARG A 15 -4.34 -33.10 -0.92
C ARG A 15 -4.29 -32.71 0.55
N THR A 16 -3.49 -33.42 1.34
CA THR A 16 -3.27 -33.13 2.77
C THR A 16 -2.61 -31.76 2.93
N GLY A 17 -1.65 -31.43 2.06
CA GLY A 17 -0.99 -30.13 2.02
C GLY A 17 -1.94 -28.99 1.67
N ILE A 18 -2.76 -29.14 0.63
CA ILE A 18 -3.75 -28.13 0.23
C ILE A 18 -4.77 -27.91 1.35
N GLN A 19 -5.27 -28.99 1.96
CA GLN A 19 -6.24 -28.90 3.04
C GLN A 19 -5.66 -28.19 4.27
N GLY A 20 -4.44 -28.54 4.68
CA GLY A 20 -3.74 -27.87 5.78
C GLY A 20 -3.50 -26.39 5.49
N PHE A 21 -3.03 -26.07 4.27
CA PHE A 21 -2.85 -24.69 3.85
C PHE A 21 -4.15 -23.88 3.88
N MET A 22 -5.27 -24.44 3.43
CA MET A 22 -6.58 -23.78 3.49
C MET A 22 -7.06 -23.52 4.92
N TYR A 23 -6.67 -24.36 5.89
CA TYR A 23 -6.95 -24.10 7.30
C TYR A 23 -6.03 -23.01 7.89
N ASP A 24 -4.76 -22.97 7.47
CA ASP A 24 -3.75 -22.05 8.02
C ASP A 24 -3.74 -20.68 7.33
N ILE A 25 -4.26 -20.53 6.11
CA ILE A 25 -4.22 -19.27 5.35
C ILE A 25 -4.88 -18.10 6.10
N ARG A 26 -5.85 -18.39 6.98
CA ARG A 26 -6.53 -17.38 7.80
C ARG A 26 -5.59 -16.64 8.73
N THR A 27 -4.66 -17.34 9.38
CA THR A 27 -3.67 -16.71 10.26
C THR A 27 -2.53 -16.11 9.46
N GLY A 28 -2.22 -16.68 8.29
CA GLY A 28 -1.20 -16.17 7.37
C GLY A 28 -1.48 -14.78 6.79
N ILE A 29 -2.75 -14.36 6.71
CA ILE A 29 -3.13 -13.04 6.17
C ILE A 29 -2.93 -11.90 7.16
N LEU A 30 -2.98 -12.18 8.46
CA LEU A 30 -2.91 -11.17 9.53
C LEU A 30 -1.74 -10.16 9.38
N PRO A 31 -0.47 -10.56 9.12
CA PRO A 31 0.62 -9.59 8.95
C PRO A 31 0.38 -8.63 7.77
N PHE A 32 -0.25 -9.09 6.69
CA PHE A 32 -0.56 -8.25 5.53
C PHE A 32 -1.64 -7.21 5.86
N LEU A 33 -2.59 -7.56 6.73
CA LEU A 33 -3.62 -6.62 7.17
C LEU A 33 -3.00 -5.40 7.87
N PHE A 34 -2.08 -5.64 8.80
CA PHE A 34 -1.41 -4.57 9.54
C PHE A 34 -0.49 -3.72 8.67
N ILE A 35 0.16 -4.31 7.66
CA ILE A 35 1.04 -3.56 6.74
C ILE A 35 0.22 -2.64 5.83
N PHE A 36 -0.91 -3.10 5.32
CA PHE A 36 -1.72 -2.31 4.37
C PHE A 36 -2.75 -1.40 5.03
N ASN A 37 -3.08 -1.64 6.30
CA ASN A 37 -4.00 -0.82 7.06
C ASN A 37 -3.41 -0.49 8.43
N THR A 38 -2.71 0.63 8.50
CA THR A 38 -2.10 1.16 9.73
C THR A 38 -3.14 1.54 10.79
N ASP A 39 -4.40 1.77 10.41
CA ASP A 39 -5.45 2.12 11.36
C ASP A 39 -5.78 0.92 12.27
N LEU A 40 -5.50 -0.31 11.81
CA LEU A 40 -5.55 -1.51 12.64
C LEU A 40 -4.51 -1.52 13.77
N LEU A 41 -3.44 -0.74 13.63
CA LEU A 41 -2.44 -0.53 14.68
C LEU A 41 -2.89 0.53 15.70
N LEU A 42 -4.02 1.20 15.46
CA LEU A 42 -4.58 2.26 16.29
C LEU A 42 -3.62 3.44 16.51
N ILE A 43 -2.71 3.67 15.56
CA ILE A 43 -1.75 4.78 15.59
C ILE A 43 -2.48 6.04 15.11
N ASN A 44 -2.53 7.08 15.95
CA ASN A 44 -3.21 8.36 15.66
C ASN A 44 -4.72 8.24 15.36
N VAL A 45 -5.40 7.27 15.98
CA VAL A 45 -6.83 7.00 15.77
C VAL A 45 -7.64 7.41 17.00
N ASP A 46 -8.73 8.18 16.80
CA ASP A 46 -9.67 8.52 17.87
C ASP A 46 -10.58 7.32 18.26
N ALA A 47 -11.26 7.41 19.40
CA ALA A 47 -12.06 6.30 19.91
C ALA A 47 -13.22 5.89 18.98
N VAL A 48 -13.82 6.83 18.25
CA VAL A 48 -14.93 6.54 17.33
C VAL A 48 -14.40 5.85 16.08
N HIS A 49 -13.31 6.36 15.52
CA HIS A 49 -12.63 5.75 14.39
C HIS A 49 -12.06 4.37 14.75
N ALA A 50 -11.56 4.16 15.97
CA ALA A 50 -11.12 2.85 16.45
C ALA A 50 -12.26 1.81 16.43
N VAL A 51 -13.45 2.19 16.91
CA VAL A 51 -14.63 1.30 16.88
C VAL A 51 -15.05 1.01 15.44
N PHE A 52 -15.01 2.01 14.56
CA PHE A 52 -15.29 1.84 13.14
C PHE A 52 -14.31 0.87 12.46
N VAL A 53 -13.02 1.05 12.67
CA VAL A 53 -11.95 0.18 12.17
C VAL A 53 -12.12 -1.24 12.72
N PHE A 54 -12.47 -1.40 14.00
CA PHE A 54 -12.75 -2.70 14.59
C PHE A 54 -13.95 -3.41 13.92
N ILE A 55 -15.07 -2.70 13.73
CA ILE A 55 -16.27 -3.27 13.09
C ILE A 55 -15.99 -3.65 11.64
N THR A 56 -15.31 -2.79 10.89
CA THR A 56 -14.96 -3.06 9.49
C THR A 56 -14.00 -4.24 9.36
N ALA A 57 -12.97 -4.31 10.21
CA ALA A 57 -12.06 -5.46 10.26
C ALA A 57 -12.77 -6.77 10.64
N LEU A 58 -13.70 -6.72 11.60
CA LEU A 58 -14.51 -7.86 11.99
C LEU A 58 -15.35 -8.38 10.82
N VAL A 59 -16.07 -7.49 10.11
CA VAL A 59 -16.87 -7.85 8.94
C VAL A 59 -15.99 -8.42 7.83
N ALA A 60 -14.82 -7.83 7.57
CA ALA A 60 -13.86 -8.33 6.59
C ALA A 60 -13.36 -9.74 6.94
N MET A 61 -13.01 -9.99 8.20
CA MET A 61 -12.56 -11.30 8.68
C MET A 61 -13.66 -12.36 8.63
N LEU A 62 -14.90 -12.01 8.98
CA LEU A 62 -16.05 -12.92 8.86
C LEU A 62 -16.31 -13.27 7.40
N THR A 63 -16.24 -12.29 6.51
CA THR A 63 -16.43 -12.50 5.07
C THR A 63 -15.33 -13.37 4.47
N PHE A 64 -14.07 -13.14 4.89
CA PHE A 64 -12.94 -13.98 4.50
C PHE A 64 -13.07 -15.42 5.04
N ALA A 65 -13.53 -15.58 6.29
CA ALA A 65 -13.78 -16.90 6.86
C ALA A 65 -14.89 -17.63 6.11
N ALA A 66 -15.98 -16.94 5.76
CA ALA A 66 -17.06 -17.50 4.94
C ALA A 66 -16.58 -17.95 3.56
N ALA A 67 -15.67 -17.19 2.94
CA ALA A 67 -15.05 -17.58 1.68
C ALA A 67 -14.18 -18.84 1.83
N THR A 68 -13.27 -18.87 2.82
CA THR A 68 -12.35 -20.01 3.00
C THR A 68 -13.07 -21.29 3.42
N GLN A 69 -14.16 -21.20 4.18
CA GLN A 69 -14.98 -22.35 4.59
C GLN A 69 -16.03 -22.78 3.56
N GLN A 70 -16.18 -22.05 2.44
CA GLN A 70 -17.23 -22.29 1.44
C GLN A 70 -18.66 -22.30 2.01
N TYR A 71 -18.88 -21.59 3.12
CA TYR A 71 -20.14 -21.60 3.84
C TYR A 71 -20.33 -20.31 4.62
N MET A 72 -21.55 -19.75 4.60
CA MET A 72 -21.96 -18.68 5.52
C MET A 72 -23.30 -19.01 6.18
N PHE A 73 -24.39 -18.98 5.41
CA PHE A 73 -25.71 -19.49 5.84
C PHE A 73 -26.09 -20.78 5.13
N VAL A 74 -25.64 -20.92 3.88
CA VAL A 74 -25.77 -22.10 3.04
C VAL A 74 -24.42 -22.34 2.35
N LYS A 75 -24.27 -23.49 1.70
CA LYS A 75 -23.08 -23.77 0.89
C LYS A 75 -22.92 -22.70 -0.21
N ASN A 76 -21.73 -22.10 -0.26
CA ASN A 76 -21.41 -21.03 -1.20
C ASN A 76 -21.37 -21.57 -2.63
N ARG A 77 -21.85 -20.76 -3.58
CA ARG A 77 -21.51 -20.93 -4.99
C ARG A 77 -20.12 -20.36 -5.26
N VAL A 78 -19.46 -20.81 -6.33
CA VAL A 78 -18.10 -20.34 -6.69
C VAL A 78 -18.06 -18.81 -6.80
N TRP A 79 -19.08 -18.19 -7.41
CA TRP A 79 -19.16 -16.73 -7.51
C TRP A 79 -19.43 -16.04 -6.16
N GLU A 80 -20.15 -16.67 -5.23
CA GLU A 80 -20.38 -16.12 -3.87
C GLU A 80 -19.05 -16.12 -3.09
N THR A 81 -18.26 -17.19 -3.23
CA THR A 81 -16.89 -17.25 -2.69
C THR A 81 -16.02 -16.14 -3.27
N LEU A 82 -16.00 -15.96 -4.60
CA LEU A 82 -15.23 -14.88 -5.23
C LEU A 82 -15.70 -13.50 -4.78
N ALA A 83 -17.02 -13.30 -4.62
CA ALA A 83 -17.58 -12.06 -4.09
C ALA A 83 -17.13 -11.81 -2.64
N PHE A 84 -17.15 -12.83 -1.78
CA PHE A 84 -16.65 -12.70 -0.40
C PHE A 84 -15.15 -12.39 -0.34
N LEU A 85 -14.34 -13.01 -1.21
CA LEU A 85 -12.92 -12.66 -1.31
C LEU A 85 -12.71 -11.22 -1.77
N LEU A 86 -13.49 -10.75 -2.75
CA LEU A 86 -13.45 -9.37 -3.23
C LEU A 86 -13.85 -8.37 -2.15
N ILE A 87 -14.91 -8.66 -1.38
CA ILE A 87 -15.37 -7.84 -0.26
C ILE A 87 -14.26 -7.77 0.80
N ALA A 88 -13.73 -8.92 1.23
CA ALA A 88 -12.67 -8.98 2.21
C ALA A 88 -11.44 -8.19 1.76
N PHE A 89 -10.99 -8.37 0.52
CA PHE A 89 -9.88 -7.63 -0.06
C PHE A 89 -10.13 -6.11 -0.06
N THR A 90 -11.32 -5.69 -0.47
CA THR A 90 -11.71 -4.27 -0.52
C THR A 90 -11.74 -3.63 0.87
N MET A 91 -12.21 -4.35 1.88
CA MET A 91 -12.24 -3.85 3.25
C MET A 91 -10.86 -3.84 3.91
N PHE A 92 -9.99 -4.80 3.59
CA PHE A 92 -8.63 -4.84 4.11
C PHE A 92 -7.70 -3.83 3.45
N ARG A 93 -7.84 -3.60 2.14
CA ARG A 93 -6.98 -2.69 1.37
C ARG A 93 -7.82 -1.78 0.46
N PRO A 94 -8.63 -0.86 1.03
CA PRO A 94 -9.42 0.07 0.22
C PRO A 94 -8.54 1.01 -0.61
N GLY A 95 -7.34 1.35 -0.10
CA GLY A 95 -6.37 2.21 -0.80
C GLY A 95 -5.93 1.67 -2.15
N TYR A 96 -5.95 0.36 -2.37
CA TYR A 96 -5.64 -0.22 -3.68
C TYR A 96 -6.57 0.32 -4.78
N TRP A 97 -7.87 0.42 -4.49
CA TRP A 97 -8.84 0.94 -5.44
C TRP A 97 -8.71 2.44 -5.62
N LEU A 98 -8.44 3.17 -4.54
CA LEU A 98 -8.19 4.60 -4.61
C LEU A 98 -6.98 4.89 -5.51
N ASP A 99 -5.91 4.10 -5.42
CA ASP A 99 -4.69 4.24 -6.23
C ASP A 99 -4.94 4.01 -7.73
N GLN A 100 -5.97 3.24 -8.11
CA GLN A 100 -6.38 3.08 -9.50
C GLN A 100 -7.15 4.28 -10.04
N VAL A 101 -7.89 4.98 -9.18
CA VAL A 101 -8.76 6.11 -9.58
C VAL A 101 -8.02 7.44 -9.50
N SER A 102 -7.19 7.61 -8.47
CA SER A 102 -6.44 8.83 -8.19
C SER A 102 -5.05 8.43 -7.68
N PRO A 103 -3.95 8.77 -8.37
CA PRO A 103 -2.62 8.40 -7.92
C PRO A 103 -2.27 9.09 -6.57
N PRO A 104 -1.40 8.47 -5.75
CA PRO A 104 -1.01 9.03 -4.45
C PRO A 104 -0.19 10.32 -4.53
N TYR A 105 0.47 10.55 -5.67
CA TYR A 105 1.34 11.70 -5.87
C TYR A 105 1.00 12.41 -7.18
N GLU A 106 1.09 13.73 -7.16
CA GLU A 106 1.24 14.56 -8.34
C GLU A 106 2.71 14.59 -8.75
N PHE A 107 3.01 14.27 -10.01
CA PHE A 107 4.37 14.34 -10.54
C PHE A 107 4.61 15.73 -11.13
N ARG A 108 5.50 16.50 -10.51
CA ARG A 108 5.92 17.81 -10.99
C ARG A 108 7.34 17.76 -11.58
N PRO A 109 7.69 18.65 -12.52
CA PRO A 109 9.04 18.75 -13.05
C PRO A 109 10.08 18.93 -11.94
N GLY A 110 11.29 18.40 -12.12
CA GLY A 110 12.38 18.57 -11.16
C GLY A 110 12.73 20.03 -10.85
N THR A 111 12.51 20.93 -11.81
CA THR A 111 12.71 22.39 -11.66
C THR A 111 11.81 23.02 -10.60
N GLU A 112 10.70 22.39 -10.24
CA GLU A 112 9.83 22.87 -9.17
C GLU A 112 10.30 22.48 -7.76
N ILE A 113 11.39 21.71 -7.61
CA ILE A 113 11.81 21.19 -6.29
C ILE A 113 12.04 22.29 -5.26
N VAL A 114 12.59 23.44 -5.66
CA VAL A 114 12.82 24.58 -4.75
C VAL A 114 11.50 25.16 -4.27
N ASN A 115 10.51 25.30 -5.16
CA ASN A 115 9.18 25.78 -4.80
C ASN A 115 8.43 24.79 -3.91
N VAL A 116 8.52 23.49 -4.23
CA VAL A 116 7.94 22.41 -3.41
C VAL A 116 8.58 22.38 -2.03
N ALA A 117 9.91 22.50 -1.94
CA ALA A 117 10.64 22.56 -0.68
C ALA A 117 10.21 23.77 0.17
N ALA A 118 9.96 24.93 -0.44
CA ALA A 118 9.46 26.12 0.26
C ALA A 118 8.04 25.90 0.82
N GLN A 119 7.16 25.23 0.06
CA GLN A 119 5.76 25.00 0.45
C GLN A 119 5.56 23.81 1.41
N THR A 120 6.57 22.96 1.56
CA THR A 120 6.48 21.78 2.44
C THR A 120 6.35 22.23 3.90
N PRO A 121 5.46 21.63 4.70
CA PRO A 121 5.33 21.97 6.13
C PRO A 121 6.62 21.78 6.94
N GLU A 122 6.65 22.28 8.17
CA GLU A 122 7.76 22.05 9.09
C GLU A 122 7.97 20.55 9.34
N ASP A 123 9.23 20.13 9.28
CA ASP A 123 9.67 18.73 9.39
C ASP A 123 9.01 17.79 8.36
N GLY A 124 8.38 18.35 7.33
CA GLY A 124 7.82 17.61 6.21
C GLY A 124 8.91 16.98 5.35
N MET A 125 8.55 15.89 4.68
CA MET A 125 9.43 15.18 3.77
C MET A 125 9.04 15.49 2.33
N ILE A 126 10.01 15.84 1.49
CA ILE A 126 9.83 15.84 0.04
C ILE A 126 10.32 14.51 -0.53
N ARG A 127 9.63 14.01 -1.55
CA ARG A 127 10.02 12.82 -2.30
C ARG A 127 10.28 13.23 -3.74
N PHE A 128 11.39 12.79 -4.31
CA PHE A 128 11.76 13.13 -5.67
C PHE A 128 12.59 12.00 -6.28
N VAL A 129 12.65 11.98 -7.60
CA VAL A 129 13.34 10.94 -8.36
C VAL A 129 14.49 11.59 -9.10
N ILE A 130 15.68 11.03 -8.92
CA ILE A 130 16.88 11.45 -9.62
C ILE A 130 17.29 10.41 -10.65
N SER A 131 18.00 10.86 -11.67
CA SER A 131 18.71 10.00 -12.61
C SER A 131 20.07 10.59 -12.96
N GLY A 132 21.04 9.72 -13.15
CA GLY A 132 22.41 10.07 -13.49
C GLY A 132 23.26 8.81 -13.63
N PRO A 133 24.52 8.96 -14.08
CA PRO A 133 25.44 7.84 -14.25
C PRO A 133 25.80 7.18 -12.91
N ASP A 134 25.85 5.85 -12.86
CA ASP A 134 26.32 5.09 -11.70
C ASP A 134 27.86 5.20 -11.57
N SER A 135 28.34 5.54 -10.38
CA SER A 135 29.76 5.77 -10.09
C SER A 135 30.67 4.57 -10.42
N ARG A 136 30.13 3.34 -10.48
CA ARG A 136 30.92 2.13 -10.67
C ARG A 136 31.08 1.72 -12.13
N ASN A 137 30.08 2.01 -12.98
CA ASN A 137 30.06 1.54 -14.37
C ASN A 137 29.68 2.61 -15.41
N GLY A 138 29.26 3.80 -14.98
CA GLY A 138 28.84 4.91 -15.84
C GLY A 138 27.49 4.72 -16.52
N GLU A 139 26.73 3.66 -16.21
CA GLU A 139 25.40 3.45 -16.79
C GLU A 139 24.36 4.34 -16.11
N MET A 140 23.34 4.78 -16.87
CA MET A 140 22.26 5.60 -16.32
C MET A 140 21.44 4.82 -15.30
N ALA A 141 21.53 5.25 -14.05
CA ALA A 141 20.76 4.76 -12.93
C ALA A 141 19.65 5.74 -12.54
N ARG A 142 18.64 5.22 -11.84
CA ARG A 142 17.51 5.99 -11.36
C ARG A 142 17.18 5.55 -9.94
N THR A 143 17.00 6.52 -9.03
CA THR A 143 16.58 6.22 -7.66
C THR A 143 15.59 7.26 -7.13
N THR A 144 14.80 6.84 -6.14
CA THR A 144 13.87 7.72 -5.42
C THR A 144 14.49 8.10 -4.09
N LEU A 145 14.52 9.39 -3.78
CA LEU A 145 15.05 9.93 -2.54
C LEU A 145 13.94 10.62 -1.75
N MET A 146 14.14 10.67 -0.43
CA MET A 146 13.29 11.43 0.48
C MET A 146 14.17 12.34 1.32
N ALA A 147 13.84 13.63 1.35
CA ALA A 147 14.59 14.63 2.09
C ALA A 147 13.68 15.30 3.13
N SER A 148 14.18 15.46 4.36
CA SER A 148 13.51 16.27 5.38
C SER A 148 13.78 17.75 5.12
N MET A 149 12.74 18.57 5.22
CA MET A 149 12.82 20.01 4.97
C MET A 149 13.05 20.83 6.25
N GLY A 150 13.03 20.21 7.43
CA GLY A 150 13.23 20.92 8.70
C GLY A 150 12.27 22.11 8.88
N LYS A 151 12.76 23.18 9.52
CA LYS A 151 11.96 24.40 9.78
C LYS A 151 11.49 25.09 8.49
N SER A 152 10.37 25.81 8.59
CA SER A 152 9.87 26.65 7.49
C SER A 152 10.90 27.71 7.10
N GLY A 153 11.02 27.97 5.80
CA GLY A 153 11.97 28.92 5.27
C GLY A 153 12.02 28.90 3.75
N ASP A 154 13.03 29.57 3.19
CA ASP A 154 13.32 29.54 1.76
C ASP A 154 13.65 28.11 1.29
N GLY A 155 13.11 27.71 0.15
CA GLY A 155 13.25 26.33 -0.35
C GLY A 155 14.69 25.94 -0.68
N GLN A 156 15.50 26.87 -1.17
CA GLN A 156 16.88 26.60 -1.53
C GLN A 156 17.73 26.42 -0.27
N SER A 157 17.52 27.26 0.74
CA SER A 157 18.17 27.09 2.06
C SER A 157 17.77 25.77 2.71
N ARG A 158 16.50 25.36 2.64
CA ARG A 158 16.05 24.07 3.21
C ARG A 158 16.71 22.88 2.52
N LEU A 159 16.80 22.91 1.20
CA LEU A 159 17.49 21.86 0.43
C LEU A 159 18.98 21.79 0.80
N LEU A 160 19.67 22.94 0.87
CA LEU A 160 21.10 22.97 1.13
C LEU A 160 21.44 22.69 2.60
N ASP A 161 20.85 23.46 3.52
CA ASP A 161 21.25 23.48 4.94
C ASP A 161 20.71 22.28 5.72
N VAL A 162 19.56 21.73 5.32
CA VAL A 162 18.90 20.60 6.01
C VAL A 162 19.15 19.30 5.26
N ALA A 163 18.81 19.26 3.97
CA ALA A 163 18.93 18.04 3.18
C ALA A 163 20.34 17.79 2.63
N GLY A 164 21.22 18.80 2.64
CA GLY A 164 22.56 18.70 2.08
C GLY A 164 22.61 18.75 0.55
N LEU A 165 21.53 19.16 -0.11
CA LEU A 165 21.38 19.09 -1.55
C LEU A 165 21.65 20.45 -2.19
N MET A 166 22.65 20.50 -3.07
CA MET A 166 22.89 21.64 -3.91
C MET A 166 22.19 21.43 -5.25
N VAL A 167 21.06 22.12 -5.42
CA VAL A 167 20.26 22.05 -6.63
C VAL A 167 20.50 23.31 -7.47
N MET A 168 20.82 23.10 -8.75
CA MET A 168 20.92 24.17 -9.73
C MET A 168 19.82 23.98 -10.79
N ILE A 169 19.10 25.05 -11.08
CA ILE A 169 18.07 25.05 -12.12
C ILE A 169 18.64 25.82 -13.30
N ASP A 170 18.82 25.14 -14.43
CA ASP A 170 19.20 25.73 -15.71
C ASP A 170 18.14 25.39 -16.76
N GLY A 171 17.39 26.40 -17.20
CA GLY A 171 16.25 26.24 -18.10
C GLY A 171 15.21 25.23 -17.56
N ASP A 172 15.03 24.14 -18.30
CA ASP A 172 14.07 23.07 -17.99
C ASP A 172 14.67 21.91 -17.20
N THR A 173 15.94 22.02 -16.78
CA THR A 173 16.68 20.97 -16.08
C THR A 173 17.05 21.40 -14.66
N ALA A 174 16.81 20.52 -13.70
CA ALA A 174 17.31 20.67 -12.33
C ALA A 174 18.45 19.68 -12.13
N THR A 175 19.68 20.18 -12.04
CA THR A 175 20.88 19.38 -11.76
C THR A 175 21.14 19.35 -10.25
N LEU A 176 21.75 18.27 -9.81
CA LEU A 176 22.14 18.02 -8.43
C LEU A 176 23.66 17.85 -8.39
N ASP A 177 24.33 18.63 -7.55
CA ASP A 177 25.75 18.42 -7.24
C ASP A 177 25.91 17.42 -6.09
N GLU A 178 27.16 16.98 -5.87
CA GLU A 178 27.49 16.08 -4.76
C GLU A 178 26.92 16.62 -3.45
N PRO A 179 26.16 15.81 -2.69
CA PRO A 179 25.55 16.27 -1.45
C PRO A 179 26.63 16.61 -0.42
N MET A 180 26.29 17.52 0.49
CA MET A 180 27.16 17.88 1.59
C MET A 180 27.55 16.63 2.39
N PRO A 181 28.83 16.48 2.79
CA PRO A 181 29.27 15.37 3.62
C PRO A 181 28.44 15.27 4.90
N SER A 182 28.29 14.05 5.43
CA SER A 182 27.61 13.78 6.71
C SER A 182 26.11 14.16 6.76
N THR A 183 25.45 14.22 5.61
CA THR A 183 24.00 14.44 5.50
C THR A 183 23.25 13.13 5.28
N ALA A 184 21.93 13.13 5.51
CA ALA A 184 21.12 11.91 5.40
C ALA A 184 21.14 11.29 3.99
N LEU A 185 21.45 12.11 2.98
CA LEU A 185 21.51 11.71 1.59
C LEU A 185 22.94 11.48 1.08
N SER A 186 23.99 11.71 1.89
CA SER A 186 25.36 11.56 1.42
C SER A 186 25.69 10.12 1.03
N GLU A 187 25.35 9.14 1.86
CA GLU A 187 25.59 7.72 1.56
C GLU A 187 24.82 7.18 0.35
N PRO A 188 23.48 7.36 0.23
CA PRO A 188 22.74 6.82 -0.91
C PRO A 188 23.13 7.47 -2.25
N LEU A 189 23.64 8.70 -2.22
CA LEU A 189 24.08 9.41 -3.42
C LEU A 189 25.50 9.06 -3.87
N LEU A 190 26.34 8.40 -3.06
CA LEU A 190 27.64 7.87 -3.49
C LEU A 190 27.54 6.87 -4.65
N ALA A 191 26.33 6.34 -4.93
CA ALA A 191 26.08 5.49 -6.07
C ALA A 191 26.15 6.24 -7.42
N PHE A 192 26.10 7.56 -7.44
CA PHE A 192 26.09 8.38 -8.65
C PHE A 192 27.44 9.07 -8.90
N ASP A 193 27.81 9.23 -10.16
CA ASP A 193 28.95 10.04 -10.58
C ASP A 193 28.52 11.49 -10.83
N PHE A 194 28.95 12.40 -9.95
CA PHE A 194 28.69 13.84 -10.06
C PHE A 194 29.75 14.59 -10.87
N TYR A 195 30.85 13.93 -11.24
CA TYR A 195 32.00 14.53 -11.90
C TYR A 195 32.16 14.07 -13.37
N GLY A 196 31.26 13.21 -13.85
CA GLY A 196 31.20 12.75 -15.22
C GLY A 196 30.66 13.80 -16.20
N ASP A 197 30.62 13.44 -17.49
CA ASP A 197 30.12 14.31 -18.56
C ASP A 197 28.60 14.51 -18.48
N GLU A 198 27.86 13.50 -17.99
CA GLU A 198 26.40 13.56 -17.82
C GLU A 198 26.04 13.92 -16.36
N PRO A 199 25.33 15.04 -16.11
CA PRO A 199 25.02 15.46 -14.76
C PRO A 199 23.91 14.60 -14.13
N VAL A 200 23.92 14.51 -12.79
CA VAL A 200 22.79 13.98 -12.04
C VAL A 200 21.66 15.00 -12.08
N ILE A 201 20.50 14.58 -12.57
CA ILE A 201 19.30 15.43 -12.67
C ILE A 201 18.19 14.94 -11.76
N ILE A 202 17.39 15.89 -11.29
CA ILE A 202 16.11 15.60 -10.66
C ILE A 202 15.09 15.50 -11.79
N GLU A 203 14.63 14.29 -12.09
CA GLU A 203 13.65 14.08 -13.15
C GLU A 203 12.26 14.60 -12.76
N ARG A 204 11.84 14.31 -11.52
CA ARG A 204 10.51 14.68 -11.02
C ARG A 204 10.47 14.82 -9.52
N VAL A 205 9.57 15.66 -9.04
CA VAL A 205 9.20 15.79 -7.64
C VAL A 205 7.82 15.18 -7.45
N GLU A 206 7.65 14.41 -6.39
CA GLU A 206 6.41 13.68 -6.09
C GLU A 206 5.71 14.33 -4.91
N VAL A 207 4.70 15.15 -5.20
CA VAL A 207 3.95 15.91 -4.20
C VAL A 207 2.73 15.09 -3.76
N PRO A 208 2.53 14.82 -2.46
CA PRO A 208 1.35 14.12 -1.99
C PRO A 208 0.06 14.84 -2.41
N LEU A 209 -0.86 14.12 -3.05
CA LEU A 209 -2.13 14.69 -3.49
C LEU A 209 -3.17 14.63 -2.35
N GLU A 210 -3.94 15.69 -2.15
CA GLU A 210 -5.16 15.62 -1.33
C GLU A 210 -6.18 14.73 -2.05
N ARG A 211 -6.54 13.60 -1.41
CA ARG A 211 -7.39 12.56 -2.00
C ARG A 211 -8.64 12.37 -1.17
N THR A 212 -9.67 11.84 -1.82
CA THR A 212 -10.87 11.37 -1.12
C THR A 212 -10.50 10.23 -0.18
N ASP A 213 -11.16 10.18 0.96
CA ASP A 213 -11.05 9.11 1.95
C ASP A 213 -11.22 7.72 1.31
N LYS A 214 -10.30 6.81 1.62
CA LYS A 214 -10.29 5.43 1.10
C LYS A 214 -11.55 4.65 1.54
N GLU A 215 -12.18 5.06 2.63
CA GLU A 215 -13.35 4.47 3.27
C GLU A 215 -14.59 4.46 2.35
N TRP A 216 -14.63 5.30 1.32
CA TRP A 216 -15.69 5.30 0.31
C TRP A 216 -15.84 3.94 -0.40
N PHE A 217 -14.76 3.17 -0.51
CA PHE A 217 -14.81 1.82 -1.09
C PHE A 217 -15.48 0.78 -0.18
N PHE A 218 -15.74 1.10 1.09
CA PHE A 218 -16.52 0.22 1.96
C PHE A 218 -18.00 0.19 1.57
N ILE A 219 -18.55 1.27 1.01
CA ILE A 219 -19.94 1.35 0.59
C ILE A 219 -20.28 0.29 -0.48
N PRO A 220 -19.58 0.21 -1.63
CA PRO A 220 -19.84 -0.83 -2.62
C PRO A 220 -19.55 -2.24 -2.08
N ALA A 221 -18.56 -2.41 -1.20
CA ALA A 221 -18.26 -3.70 -0.57
C ALA A 221 -19.42 -4.18 0.33
N LEU A 222 -19.96 -3.30 1.18
CA LEU A 222 -21.09 -3.60 2.05
C LEU A 222 -22.38 -3.81 1.25
N ALA A 223 -22.59 -3.07 0.17
CA ALA A 223 -23.72 -3.28 -0.73
C ALA A 223 -23.66 -4.67 -1.39
N LEU A 224 -22.47 -5.09 -1.85
CA LEU A 224 -22.26 -6.43 -2.41
C LEU A 224 -22.46 -7.52 -1.34
N LEU A 225 -21.95 -7.30 -0.13
CA LEU A 225 -22.15 -8.22 0.99
C LEU A 225 -23.64 -8.39 1.29
N PHE A 226 -24.38 -7.27 1.40
CA PHE A 226 -25.82 -7.29 1.62
C PHE A 226 -26.56 -8.07 0.53
N PHE A 227 -26.19 -7.85 -0.75
CA PHE A 227 -26.76 -8.57 -1.88
C PHE A 227 -26.55 -10.10 -1.78
N VAL A 228 -25.32 -10.54 -1.46
CA VAL A 228 -25.02 -11.97 -1.28
C VAL A 228 -25.80 -12.55 -0.11
N ILE A 229 -25.90 -11.83 1.03
CA ILE A 229 -26.67 -12.27 2.21
C ILE A 229 -28.15 -12.45 1.85
N VAL A 230 -28.76 -11.52 1.11
CA VAL A 230 -30.16 -11.62 0.70
C VAL A 230 -30.39 -12.87 -0.18
N ILE A 231 -29.47 -13.15 -1.11
CA ILE A 231 -29.56 -14.34 -1.97
C ILE A 231 -29.44 -15.63 -1.15
N GLN A 232 -28.44 -15.70 -0.26
CA GLN A 232 -28.25 -16.88 0.58
C GLN A 232 -29.42 -17.13 1.53
N ARG A 233 -29.99 -16.08 2.13
CA ARG A 233 -31.17 -16.20 2.99
C ARG A 233 -32.41 -16.67 2.23
N ARG A 234 -32.59 -16.25 0.97
CA ARG A 234 -33.68 -16.77 0.12
C ARG A 234 -33.51 -18.27 -0.14
N ARG A 235 -32.28 -18.72 -0.40
CA ARG A 235 -31.97 -20.14 -0.61
C ARG A 235 -32.20 -20.97 0.64
N LEU A 236 -31.76 -20.49 1.80
CA LEU A 236 -31.97 -21.17 3.09
C LEU A 236 -33.45 -21.47 3.33
N ARG A 237 -34.34 -20.50 3.11
CA ARG A 237 -35.79 -20.68 3.27
C ARG A 237 -36.37 -21.75 2.33
N VAL A 238 -35.85 -21.85 1.11
CA VAL A 238 -36.29 -22.87 0.15
C VAL A 238 -35.83 -24.26 0.58
N GLU A 239 -34.59 -24.38 1.08
CA GLU A 239 -34.08 -25.65 1.62
C GLU A 239 -34.86 -26.07 2.89
N GLU A 240 -35.14 -25.15 3.81
CA GLU A 240 -35.96 -25.40 5.00
C GLU A 240 -37.39 -25.83 4.64
N ALA A 241 -38.02 -25.17 3.66
CA ALA A 241 -39.35 -25.53 3.19
C ALA A 241 -39.40 -26.90 2.49
N ALA A 242 -38.32 -27.29 1.82
CA ALA A 242 -38.20 -28.60 1.16
C ALA A 242 -37.93 -29.75 2.15
N VAL A 243 -37.29 -29.47 3.29
CA VAL A 243 -37.06 -30.46 4.37
C VAL A 243 -38.30 -30.64 5.25
N GLY A 244 -39.16 -29.62 5.34
CA GLY A 244 -40.40 -29.66 6.10
C GLY A 244 -41.62 -30.25 5.36
N ALA A 245 -41.50 -30.54 4.06
CA ALA A 245 -42.54 -31.16 3.21
C ALA A 245 -42.26 -32.65 3.00
#